data_AF-A0A2H0KRF0-F1
#
_entry.id   AF-A0A2H0KRF0-F1
#
_cell.length_a   1.000
_cell.length_b   1.000
_cell.length_c   1.000
_cell.angle_alpha   90.00
_cell.angle_beta   90.00
_cell.angle_gamma   90.00
#
_symmetry.space_group_name_H-M   'P 1'
#
loop_
_entity.id
_entity.type
_entity.pdbx_description
1 polymer ?
#
loop_
_entity_poly.entity_id
_entity_poly.type
_entity_poly.pdbx_seq_one_letter_code
_entity_poly.pdbx_strand_id
1 'polypeptide(L)'
;MEAGLKKANQTLNEIAGQGNLNWLGKIHFICAAINKEKDLFLTQTGAAQAWLCREGQMVNITKKMVPPAAKAHPAKTFQSVISGTIGPTDKIIFGTPAIFEYFSLPGLKQIFSLPKTEMIADQINKILREEKKLPTLSALLLEITPEEQILEPVAGTKKFITPPINLSEILS
;
A
#
# COMPACT_ATOMS: atom_id res chain seq x y z
N MET A 1 -10.75 -10.39 -5.42
CA MET A 1 -9.45 -10.28 -4.73
C MET A 1 -8.87 -11.65 -4.40
N GLU A 2 -9.60 -12.51 -3.67
CA GLU A 2 -9.10 -13.81 -3.19
C GLU A 2 -8.51 -14.73 -4.27
N ALA A 3 -9.18 -14.91 -5.40
CA ALA A 3 -8.67 -15.73 -6.50
C ALA A 3 -7.31 -15.22 -7.03
N GLY A 4 -7.12 -13.90 -7.07
CA GLY A 4 -5.86 -13.27 -7.45
C GLY A 4 -4.74 -13.52 -6.44
N LEU A 5 -5.04 -13.43 -5.14
CA LEU A 5 -4.08 -13.74 -4.08
C LEU A 5 -3.70 -15.23 -4.06
N LYS A 6 -4.67 -16.12 -4.30
CA LYS A 6 -4.41 -17.55 -4.44
C LYS A 6 -3.47 -17.82 -5.61
N LYS A 7 -3.71 -17.20 -6.76
CA LYS A 7 -2.82 -17.34 -7.93
C LYS A 7 -1.44 -16.77 -7.66
N ALA A 8 -1.34 -15.62 -6.99
CA ALA A 8 -0.07 -15.04 -6.58
C ALA A 8 0.72 -15.99 -5.64
N ASN A 9 0.07 -16.55 -4.62
CA ASN A 9 0.70 -17.54 -3.73
C ASN A 9 1.17 -18.79 -4.49
N GLN A 10 0.41 -19.26 -5.49
CA GLN A 10 0.81 -20.40 -6.34
C GLN A 10 2.08 -20.07 -7.14
N THR A 11 2.10 -18.93 -7.83
CA THR A 11 3.27 -18.50 -8.61
C THR A 11 4.50 -18.28 -7.72
N LEU A 12 4.34 -17.67 -6.54
CA LEU A 12 5.43 -17.53 -5.57
C LEU A 12 5.96 -18.90 -5.10
N ASN A 13 5.08 -19.89 -4.94
CA ASN A 13 5.48 -21.25 -4.59
C ASN A 13 6.22 -21.98 -5.72
N GLU A 14 5.82 -21.76 -6.97
CA GLU A 14 6.52 -22.27 -8.16
C GLU A 14 7.93 -21.67 -8.27
N ILE A 15 8.07 -20.35 -8.12
CA ILE A 15 9.37 -19.64 -8.11
C ILE A 15 10.28 -20.17 -7.00
N ALA A 16 9.73 -20.40 -5.81
CA ALA A 16 10.46 -21.01 -4.71
C ALA A 16 10.91 -22.45 -5.00
N GLY A 17 10.06 -23.24 -5.67
CA GLY A 17 10.36 -24.60 -6.10
C GLY A 17 11.51 -24.68 -7.13
N GLN A 18 11.75 -23.61 -7.88
CA GLN A 18 12.88 -23.46 -8.80
C GLN A 18 14.20 -23.06 -8.09
N GLY A 19 14.21 -23.01 -6.75
CA GLY A 19 15.37 -22.64 -5.94
C GLY A 19 15.51 -21.14 -5.69
N ASN A 20 14.61 -20.31 -6.24
CA ASN A 20 14.65 -18.86 -6.02
C ASN A 20 13.88 -18.47 -4.74
N LEU A 21 14.59 -18.50 -3.62
CA LEU A 21 14.07 -18.12 -2.29
C LEU A 21 14.55 -16.74 -1.82
N ASN A 22 15.35 -16.03 -2.63
CA ASN A 22 16.00 -14.78 -2.22
C ASN A 22 15.04 -13.65 -1.85
N TRP A 23 13.81 -13.70 -2.38
CA TRP A 23 12.73 -12.76 -2.10
C TRP A 23 11.97 -13.06 -0.81
N LEU A 24 12.01 -14.32 -0.34
CA LEU A 24 11.19 -14.79 0.77
C LEU A 24 11.58 -14.07 2.06
N GLY A 25 10.62 -13.38 2.66
CA GLY A 25 10.86 -12.53 3.84
C GLY A 25 11.50 -11.18 3.55
N LYS A 26 11.86 -10.88 2.29
CA LYS A 26 12.44 -9.58 1.87
C LYS A 26 11.47 -8.69 1.12
N ILE A 27 10.28 -9.20 0.76
CA ILE A 27 9.25 -8.42 0.08
C ILE A 27 8.39 -7.66 1.09
N HIS A 28 8.07 -6.42 0.75
CA HIS A 28 7.06 -5.62 1.44
C HIS A 28 5.99 -5.30 0.41
N PHE A 29 4.79 -5.83 0.62
CA PHE A 29 3.71 -5.65 -0.32
C PHE A 29 2.40 -5.43 0.41
N ILE A 30 1.56 -4.58 -0.16
CA ILE A 30 0.23 -4.29 0.31
C ILE A 30 -0.68 -4.13 -0.90
N CYS A 31 -1.88 -4.70 -0.82
CA CYS A 31 -2.90 -4.61 -1.86
C CYS A 31 -4.24 -4.30 -1.23
N ALA A 32 -4.90 -3.31 -1.83
CA ALA A 32 -6.22 -2.84 -1.45
C ALA A 32 -7.21 -3.04 -2.60
N ALA A 33 -8.44 -3.40 -2.27
CA ALA A 33 -9.57 -3.40 -3.20
C ALA A 33 -10.75 -2.71 -2.52
N ILE A 34 -11.53 -1.94 -3.27
CA ILE A 34 -12.71 -1.24 -2.78
C ILE A 34 -13.91 -1.72 -3.60
N ASN A 35 -14.99 -2.13 -2.93
CA ASN A 35 -16.24 -2.52 -3.57
C ASN A 35 -17.20 -1.32 -3.72
N LYS A 36 -18.38 -1.55 -4.28
CA LYS A 36 -19.40 -0.51 -4.48
C LYS A 36 -20.00 -0.03 -3.16
N GLU A 37 -20.01 -0.91 -2.16
CA GLU A 37 -20.49 -0.68 -0.80
C GLU A 37 -19.51 0.12 0.07
N LYS A 38 -18.37 0.56 -0.50
CA LYS A 38 -17.30 1.30 0.20
C LYS A 38 -16.65 0.50 1.32
N ASP A 39 -16.56 -0.82 1.15
CA ASP A 39 -15.69 -1.66 1.94
C ASP A 39 -14.31 -1.72 1.30
N LEU A 40 -13.32 -1.37 2.10
CA LEU A 40 -11.91 -1.55 1.80
C LEU A 40 -11.49 -2.95 2.26
N PHE A 41 -11.08 -3.77 1.32
CA PHE A 41 -10.40 -5.04 1.56
C PHE A 41 -8.90 -4.83 1.45
N LEU A 42 -8.14 -5.30 2.43
CA LEU A 42 -6.70 -5.11 2.52
C LEU A 42 -5.99 -6.43 2.78
N THR A 43 -4.92 -6.69 2.04
CA THR A 43 -3.96 -7.75 2.33
C THR A 43 -2.55 -7.19 2.32
N GLN A 44 -1.64 -7.85 3.03
CA GLN A 44 -0.29 -7.37 3.27
C GLN A 44 0.65 -8.56 3.49
N THR A 45 1.93 -8.35 3.17
CA THR A 45 3.03 -9.22 3.57
C THR A 45 4.29 -8.39 3.86
N GLY A 46 5.19 -8.94 4.67
CA GLY A 46 6.35 -8.23 5.17
C GLY A 46 5.97 -7.17 6.20
N ALA A 47 6.56 -5.98 6.08
CA ALA A 47 6.33 -4.86 7.00
C ALA A 47 5.69 -3.64 6.32
N ALA A 48 5.14 -3.81 5.10
CA ALA A 48 4.34 -2.76 4.47
C ALA A 48 3.17 -2.37 5.38
N GLN A 49 2.82 -1.09 5.44
CA GLN A 49 1.77 -0.61 6.33
C GLN A 49 0.74 0.22 5.60
N ALA A 50 -0.47 0.26 6.16
CA ALA A 50 -1.48 1.24 5.81
C ALA A 50 -1.96 2.00 7.04
N TRP A 51 -2.11 3.31 6.89
CA TRP A 51 -2.64 4.20 7.91
C TRP A 51 -3.86 4.94 7.36
N LEU A 52 -4.95 4.92 8.13
CA LEU A 52 -6.17 5.67 7.87
C LEU A 52 -6.17 6.94 8.71
N CYS A 53 -6.38 8.08 8.05
CA CYS A 53 -6.67 9.36 8.69
C CYS A 53 -8.15 9.67 8.52
N ARG A 54 -8.87 9.76 9.64
CA ARG A 54 -10.29 10.11 9.72
C ARG A 54 -10.49 11.11 10.85
N GLU A 55 -11.11 12.26 10.55
CA GLU A 55 -11.41 13.31 11.55
C GLU A 55 -10.18 13.72 12.39
N GLY A 56 -9.02 13.82 11.74
CA GLY A 56 -7.75 14.16 12.40
C GLY A 56 -7.11 13.04 13.23
N GLN A 57 -7.78 11.89 13.34
CA GLN A 57 -7.22 10.70 13.98
C GLN A 57 -6.52 9.82 12.96
N MET A 58 -5.27 9.46 13.23
CA MET A 58 -4.48 8.59 12.38
C MET A 58 -4.28 7.22 13.05
N VAL A 59 -4.76 6.17 12.39
CA VAL A 59 -4.77 4.79 12.91
C VAL A 59 -4.08 3.86 11.92
N ASN A 60 -3.18 3.01 12.43
CA ASN A 60 -2.57 1.95 11.63
C ASN A 60 -3.57 0.80 11.46
N ILE A 61 -4.12 0.64 10.24
CA ILE A 61 -5.13 -0.38 9.95
C ILE A 61 -4.50 -1.75 9.69
N THR A 62 -3.22 -1.81 9.31
CA THR A 62 -2.47 -3.07 9.16
C THR A 62 -2.11 -3.76 10.47
N LYS A 63 -2.07 -3.06 11.61
CA LYS A 63 -1.81 -3.66 12.93
C LYS A 63 -2.84 -4.71 13.35
N LYS A 64 -4.03 -4.70 12.74
CA LYS A 64 -5.10 -5.67 13.00
C LYS A 64 -4.92 -6.97 12.21
N MET A 65 -3.97 -7.01 11.28
CA MET A 65 -3.71 -8.20 10.47
C MET A 65 -2.96 -9.25 11.29
N VAL A 66 -3.24 -10.52 11.00
CA VAL A 66 -2.52 -11.64 11.61
C VAL A 66 -1.02 -11.46 11.32
N PRO A 67 -0.16 -11.46 12.36
CA PRO A 67 1.27 -11.34 12.17
C PRO A 67 1.79 -12.43 11.21
N PRO A 68 2.85 -12.14 10.44
CA PRO A 68 3.49 -13.16 9.62
C PRO A 68 3.86 -14.39 10.47
N ALA A 69 3.68 -15.59 9.92
CA ALA A 69 4.14 -16.80 10.59
C ALA A 69 5.64 -16.70 10.89
N ALA A 70 6.08 -17.26 12.03
CA ALA A 70 7.49 -17.23 12.47
C ALA A 70 8.48 -17.74 11.41
N LYS A 71 8.01 -18.59 10.48
CA LYS A 71 8.74 -19.00 9.29
C LYS A 71 7.96 -18.60 8.04
N ALA A 72 8.56 -17.77 7.20
CA ALA A 72 8.00 -17.39 5.91
C ALA A 72 7.83 -18.64 5.03
N HIS A 73 6.66 -18.77 4.39
CA HIS A 73 6.35 -19.89 3.50
C HIS A 73 5.74 -19.35 2.20
N PRO A 74 6.30 -19.68 1.02
CA PRO A 74 5.85 -19.13 -0.27
C PRO A 74 4.34 -19.30 -0.54
N ALA A 75 3.80 -20.50 -0.36
CA ALA A 75 2.36 -20.79 -0.52
C ALA A 75 1.44 -20.07 0.48
N LYS A 76 2.00 -19.45 1.52
CA LYS A 76 1.28 -18.73 2.58
C LYS A 76 1.79 -17.29 2.69
N THR A 77 2.10 -16.64 1.56
CA THR A 77 2.59 -15.25 1.57
C THR A 77 1.45 -14.27 1.89
N PHE A 78 0.30 -14.43 1.24
CA PHE A 78 -0.93 -13.67 1.51
C PHE A 78 -1.94 -14.56 2.23
N GLN A 79 -1.97 -14.51 3.56
CA GLN A 79 -2.81 -15.39 4.40
C GLN A 79 -4.05 -14.69 4.93
N SER A 80 -3.99 -13.38 5.10
CA SER A 80 -5.04 -12.61 5.75
C SER A 80 -5.53 -11.50 4.83
N VAL A 81 -6.84 -11.35 4.82
CA VAL A 81 -7.54 -10.19 4.27
C VAL A 81 -8.33 -9.61 5.42
N ILE A 82 -8.15 -8.31 5.68
CA ILE A 82 -9.03 -7.57 6.58
C ILE A 82 -9.97 -6.71 5.75
N SER A 83 -11.15 -6.44 6.28
CA SER A 83 -12.11 -5.53 5.67
C SER A 83 -12.55 -4.45 6.65
N GLY A 84 -13.01 -3.32 6.11
CA GLY A 84 -13.62 -2.25 6.88
C GLY A 84 -14.20 -1.18 5.98
N THR A 85 -15.16 -0.43 6.49
CA THR A 85 -15.86 0.60 5.72
C THR A 85 -15.08 1.91 5.71
N ILE A 86 -14.96 2.50 4.52
CA ILE A 86 -14.37 3.84 4.31
C ILE A 86 -15.47 4.88 4.15
N GLY A 87 -15.24 6.06 4.71
CA GLY A 87 -16.15 7.18 4.74
C GLY A 87 -15.71 8.31 3.81
N PRO A 88 -16.62 9.25 3.51
CA PRO A 88 -16.24 10.52 2.91
C PRO A 88 -15.16 11.19 3.75
N THR A 89 -14.20 11.86 3.10
CA THR A 89 -13.06 12.57 3.71
C THR A 89 -11.93 11.70 4.26
N ASP A 90 -12.07 10.37 4.23
CA ASP A 90 -10.99 9.47 4.60
C ASP A 90 -9.77 9.68 3.70
N LYS A 91 -8.60 9.75 4.34
CA LYS A 91 -7.30 9.71 3.65
C LYS A 91 -6.54 8.50 4.09
N ILE A 92 -5.99 7.75 3.15
CA ILE A 92 -5.23 6.54 3.42
C ILE A 92 -3.86 6.66 2.79
N ILE A 93 -2.83 6.29 3.55
CA ILE A 93 -1.48 6.07 3.04
C ILE A 93 -1.12 4.60 3.14
N PHE A 94 -0.76 4.02 2.01
CA PHE A 94 -0.10 2.73 1.91
C PHE A 94 1.37 2.98 1.67
N GLY A 95 2.27 2.20 2.27
CA GLY A 95 3.69 2.37 2.00
C GLY A 95 4.59 1.26 2.49
N THR A 96 5.83 1.32 2.04
CA THR A 96 6.92 0.46 2.55
C THR A 96 7.36 0.92 3.95
N PRO A 97 8.01 0.07 4.77
CA PRO A 97 8.42 0.44 6.14
C PRO A 97 9.20 1.74 6.21
N ALA A 98 10.09 1.96 5.23
CA ALA A 98 10.95 3.12 5.15
C ALA A 98 10.21 4.47 5.23
N ILE A 99 8.98 4.58 4.69
CA ILE A 99 8.21 5.84 4.82
C ILE A 99 7.81 6.11 6.28
N PHE A 100 7.44 5.06 7.03
CA PHE A 100 6.97 5.17 8.41
C PHE A 100 8.09 5.19 9.44
N GLU A 101 9.28 4.73 9.05
CA GLU A 101 10.51 4.89 9.81
C GLU A 101 11.09 6.29 9.65
N TYR A 102 10.97 6.87 8.45
CA TYR A 102 11.44 8.21 8.14
C TYR A 102 10.56 9.30 8.79
N PHE A 103 9.23 9.19 8.66
CA PHE A 103 8.31 10.15 9.25
C PHE A 103 7.84 9.68 10.63
N SER A 104 8.12 10.46 11.68
CA SER A 104 7.51 10.23 12.98
C SER A 104 5.98 10.32 12.90
N LEU A 105 5.25 9.57 13.74
CA LEU A 105 3.78 9.62 13.73
C LEU A 105 3.21 11.03 13.94
N PRO A 106 3.72 11.87 14.88
CA PRO A 106 3.27 13.26 14.99
C PRO A 106 3.54 14.08 13.71
N GLY A 107 4.71 13.90 13.09
CA GLY A 107 5.04 14.58 11.82
C GLY A 107 4.12 14.15 10.69
N LEU A 108 3.84 12.85 10.58
CA LEU A 108 2.90 12.33 9.59
C LEU A 108 1.48 12.86 9.84
N LYS A 109 1.01 12.91 11.09
CA LYS A 109 -0.27 13.52 11.46
C LYS A 109 -0.36 14.99 11.04
N GLN A 110 0.71 15.76 11.24
CA GLN A 110 0.78 17.15 10.83
C GLN A 110 0.71 17.30 9.30
N ILE A 111 1.38 16.43 8.54
CA ILE A 111 1.27 16.44 7.07
C ILE A 111 -0.17 16.09 6.66
N PHE A 112 -0.77 15.08 7.29
CA PHE A 112 -2.13 14.62 7.00
C PHE A 112 -3.24 15.56 7.46
N SER A 113 -2.92 16.66 8.16
CA SER A 113 -3.88 17.73 8.43
C SER A 113 -4.14 18.61 7.20
N LEU A 114 -3.32 18.48 6.15
CA LEU A 114 -3.56 19.13 4.86
C LEU A 114 -4.84 18.58 4.21
N PRO A 115 -5.63 19.44 3.54
CA PRO A 115 -6.98 19.08 3.13
C PRO A 115 -7.03 18.05 2.01
N LYS A 116 -6.01 18.00 1.14
CA LYS A 116 -5.99 17.23 -0.12
C LYS A 116 -4.75 16.36 -0.25
N THR A 117 -4.88 15.20 -0.90
CA THR A 117 -3.76 14.25 -1.06
C THR A 117 -2.63 14.78 -1.95
N GLU A 118 -2.91 15.69 -2.89
CA GLU A 118 -1.88 16.37 -3.68
C GLU A 118 -0.97 17.22 -2.80
N MET A 119 -1.56 17.99 -1.87
CA MET A 119 -0.79 18.81 -0.93
C MET A 119 0.04 17.94 0.03
N ILE A 120 -0.51 16.80 0.46
CA ILE A 120 0.21 15.81 1.27
C ILE A 120 1.40 15.25 0.49
N ALA A 121 1.18 14.86 -0.77
CA ALA A 121 2.22 14.34 -1.65
C ALA A 121 3.34 15.37 -1.86
N ASP A 122 2.98 16.62 -2.14
CA ASP A 122 3.94 17.71 -2.33
C ASP A 122 4.77 17.97 -1.07
N GLN A 123 4.14 17.98 0.10
CA GLN A 123 4.84 18.17 1.37
C GLN A 123 5.78 17.00 1.68
N ILE A 124 5.35 15.75 1.45
CA ILE A 124 6.22 14.57 1.59
C ILE A 124 7.40 14.68 0.63
N ASN A 125 7.14 14.95 -0.65
CA ASN A 125 8.17 15.07 -1.68
C ASN A 125 9.16 16.20 -1.36
N LYS A 126 8.68 17.34 -0.86
CA LYS A 126 9.53 18.45 -0.45
C LYS A 126 10.50 18.03 0.66
N ILE A 127 9.98 17.41 1.72
CA ILE A 127 10.81 16.94 2.84
C ILE A 127 11.82 15.90 2.36
N LEU A 128 11.40 14.95 1.52
CA LEU A 128 12.29 13.91 1.01
C LEU A 128 13.39 14.48 0.09
N ARG A 129 13.13 15.54 -0.67
CA ARG A 129 14.13 16.18 -1.56
C ARG A 129 15.26 16.88 -0.81
N GLU A 130 15.05 17.23 0.45
CA GLU A 130 16.07 17.86 1.29
C GLU A 130 17.10 16.82 1.80
N GLU A 131 16.81 15.53 1.67
CA GLU A 131 17.67 14.45 2.14
C GLU A 131 18.74 14.05 1.12
N LYS A 132 19.98 13.97 1.61
CA LYS A 132 21.13 13.56 0.80
C LYS A 132 21.12 12.08 0.43
N LYS A 133 20.50 11.23 1.24
CA LYS A 133 20.46 9.78 1.04
C LYS A 133 19.16 9.20 1.53
N LEU A 134 18.23 8.97 0.59
CA LEU A 134 16.97 8.31 0.89
C LEU A 134 17.10 6.78 0.76
N PRO A 135 16.51 6.00 1.67
CA PRO A 135 16.27 4.58 1.44
C PRO A 135 15.24 4.39 0.32
N THR A 136 15.17 3.18 -0.25
CA THR A 136 14.09 2.83 -1.18
C THR A 136 12.75 2.86 -0.44
N LEU A 137 11.96 3.88 -0.73
CA LEU A 137 10.63 4.10 -0.16
C LEU A 137 9.58 4.17 -1.27
N SER A 138 8.37 3.76 -0.95
CA SER A 138 7.21 3.94 -1.81
C SER A 138 6.00 4.23 -0.95
N ALA A 139 5.16 5.14 -1.42
CA ALA A 139 3.90 5.48 -0.80
C ALA A 139 2.82 5.67 -1.86
N LEU A 140 1.61 5.21 -1.55
CA LEU A 140 0.40 5.46 -2.33
C LEU A 140 -0.59 6.17 -1.43
N LEU A 141 -1.07 7.33 -1.88
CA LEU A 141 -2.09 8.11 -1.20
C LEU A 141 -3.44 7.87 -1.87
N LEU A 142 -4.48 7.74 -1.05
CA LEU A 142 -5.85 7.59 -1.48
C LEU A 142 -6.72 8.57 -0.70
N GLU A 143 -7.53 9.35 -1.40
CA GLU A 143 -8.57 10.21 -0.83
C GLU A 143 -9.93 9.70 -1.24
N ILE A 144 -10.86 9.60 -0.29
CA ILE A 144 -12.25 9.28 -0.58
C ILE A 144 -13.05 10.58 -0.57
N THR A 145 -13.37 11.07 -1.76
CA THR A 145 -14.19 12.28 -1.94
C THR A 145 -15.60 11.93 -2.40
N PRO A 146 -16.64 12.67 -1.95
CA PRO A 146 -17.95 12.63 -2.58
C PRO A 146 -17.85 12.95 -4.08
N GLU A 147 -18.73 12.35 -4.88
CA GLU A 147 -18.73 12.50 -6.34
C GLU A 147 -18.96 13.96 -6.75
N GLU A 148 -19.74 14.71 -5.96
CA GLU A 148 -20.06 16.12 -6.19
C GLU A 148 -18.84 17.06 -6.00
N GLN A 149 -17.78 16.58 -5.35
CA GLN A 149 -16.55 17.35 -5.10
C GLN A 149 -15.43 17.03 -6.10
N ILE A 150 -15.71 16.19 -7.11
CA ILE A 150 -14.80 15.97 -8.24
C ILE A 150 -14.95 17.17 -9.19
N LEU A 151 -14.31 18.28 -8.81
CA LEU A 151 -14.22 19.49 -9.64
C LEU A 151 -13.24 19.18 -10.78
N GLU A 152 -13.81 18.71 -11.90
CA GLU A 152 -13.13 18.22 -13.10
C GLU A 152 -12.36 16.90 -12.92
N PRO A 153 -12.47 15.95 -13.88
CA PRO A 153 -11.53 14.84 -13.93
C PRO A 153 -10.14 15.45 -14.06
N VAL A 154 -9.20 15.11 -13.16
CA VAL A 154 -7.82 15.58 -13.19
C VAL A 154 -7.29 15.44 -14.62
N ALA A 155 -7.28 16.56 -15.36
CA ALA A 155 -6.86 16.61 -16.74
C ALA A 155 -5.35 16.34 -16.74
N GLY A 156 -4.99 15.07 -16.94
CA GLY A 156 -3.61 14.62 -16.80
C GLY A 156 -3.40 13.37 -15.94
N THR A 157 -4.44 12.68 -15.46
CA THR A 157 -4.26 11.30 -14.98
C THR A 157 -3.84 10.41 -16.15
N LYS A 158 -2.52 10.29 -16.35
CA LYS A 158 -1.96 9.19 -17.15
C LYS A 158 -2.47 7.91 -16.50
N LYS A 159 -3.38 7.21 -17.17
CA LYS A 159 -3.73 5.84 -16.80
C LYS A 159 -2.47 5.00 -16.97
N PHE A 160 -1.74 4.78 -15.87
CA PHE A 160 -0.71 3.77 -15.83
C PHE A 160 -1.42 2.42 -15.69
N ILE A 161 -1.80 1.85 -16.83
CA ILE A 161 -2.07 0.43 -16.90
C ILE A 161 -0.69 -0.21 -16.86
N THR A 162 -0.33 -0.88 -15.76
CA THR A 162 0.86 -1.74 -15.79
C THR A 162 0.63 -2.74 -16.92
N PRO A 163 1.43 -2.72 -18.00
CA PRO A 163 1.31 -3.74 -19.02
C PRO A 163 1.46 -5.10 -18.34
N PRO A 164 0.74 -6.14 -18.81
CA PRO A 164 0.84 -7.47 -18.23
C PRO A 164 2.32 -7.85 -18.12
N ILE A 165 2.76 -8.13 -16.89
CA ILE A 165 4.15 -8.49 -16.62
C ILE A 165 4.42 -9.79 -17.38
N ASN A 166 5.33 -9.73 -18.35
CA ASN A 166 5.82 -10.90 -19.04
C ASN A 166 6.83 -11.62 -18.13
N LEU A 167 6.38 -12.66 -17.42
CA LEU A 167 7.24 -13.40 -16.49
C LEU A 167 8.47 -14.03 -17.18
N SER A 168 8.42 -14.25 -18.50
CA SER A 168 9.56 -14.78 -19.27
C SER A 168 10.72 -13.79 -19.41
N GLU A 169 10.48 -12.48 -19.31
CA GLU A 169 11.52 -11.44 -19.38
C GLU A 169 12.23 -11.19 -18.04
N ILE A 170 11.65 -11.68 -16.93
CA ILE A 170 12.19 -11.44 -15.57
C ILE A 170 12.98 -12.66 -15.06
N LEU A 171 12.75 -13.84 -15.63
CA LEU A 171 13.34 -15.11 -15.18
C LEU A 171 14.52 -15.59 -16.05
N SER A 172 15.06 -14.74 -16.93
CA SER A 172 16.29 -14.97 -17.70
C SER A 172 17.53 -14.50 -16.96
#